data_AF-A0AB39BBB1-F1
#
_entry.id   AF-A0AB39BBB1-F1
#
_cell.length_a   1.000
_cell.length_b   1.000
_cell.length_c   1.000
_cell.angle_alpha   90.00
_cell.angle_beta   90.00
_cell.angle_gamma   90.00
#
_symmetry.space_group_name_H-M   'P 1'
#
loop_
_entity.id
_entity.type
_entity.pdbx_description
1 polymer ?
#
loop_
_entity_poly.entity_id
_entity_poly.type
_entity_poly.pdbx_seq_one_letter_code
_entity_poly.pdbx_strand_id
1 'polypeptide(L)'
;MSSHHDYPADLSALPQTDWAGFLAKNSGLPGPRANLTLAQAVADRADERMLHSLSESADEYEALCGTIGLGRLLAEAVAAPGMTAADVAGLPLARRLSEAAIDGRWRVREGVALALQRLGDADRVAFWVVLTAWLDESAGSSELADSVADTSRTAFTAGPAPAADPALAADPALAADPALAADPALAADPVAAADPGPAADPDPALAADPALAADPVPAADPVPAAASARASAPDRLLRARAVAAAVAEPRLVKEHGDAVRAVGLLDACTAVLLGVAPERRRADPRSAETARVLRQTLGYAFSVTAASAPDETFAALERWSSSSAADARWIVRENLRKVRLLRADPPRASALTARLAAE
;
A
#
# COMPACT_ATOMS: atom_id res chain seq x y z
N MET A 1 -25.69 -5.46 21.94
CA MET A 1 -26.56 -5.51 20.75
C MET A 1 -25.75 -4.89 19.62
N SER A 2 -25.13 -5.70 18.76
CA SER A 2 -24.45 -5.15 17.58
C SER A 2 -25.53 -4.66 16.63
N SER A 3 -25.68 -3.34 16.55
CA SER A 3 -26.43 -2.68 15.49
C SER A 3 -25.85 -3.18 14.16
N HIS A 4 -26.61 -3.99 13.43
CA HIS A 4 -26.21 -4.41 12.10
C HIS A 4 -26.42 -3.20 11.19
N HIS A 5 -25.39 -2.36 11.04
CA HIS A 5 -25.45 -1.20 10.18
C HIS A 5 -25.53 -1.65 8.71
N ASP A 6 -26.51 -1.11 8.00
CA ASP A 6 -26.54 -1.11 6.55
C ASP A 6 -26.01 0.26 6.09
N TYR A 7 -24.69 0.40 6.07
CA TYR A 7 -24.04 1.68 5.72
C TYR A 7 -24.49 2.25 4.36
N PRO A 8 -24.68 1.43 3.31
CA PRO A 8 -25.38 1.87 2.10
C PRO A 8 -26.72 2.57 2.38
N ALA A 9 -27.63 1.95 3.11
CA ALA A 9 -28.93 2.55 3.40
C ALA A 9 -28.80 3.79 4.30
N ASP A 10 -27.96 3.72 5.33
CA ASP A 10 -27.72 4.81 6.28
C ASP A 10 -27.20 6.06 5.55
N LEU A 11 -26.20 5.93 4.67
CA LEU A 11 -25.62 7.04 3.91
C LEU A 11 -26.62 7.63 2.91
N SER A 12 -27.48 6.81 2.30
CA SER A 12 -28.53 7.28 1.38
C SER A 12 -29.64 8.04 2.09
N ALA A 13 -29.89 7.76 3.37
CA ALA A 13 -30.89 8.45 4.18
C ALA A 13 -30.39 9.78 4.77
N LEU A 14 -29.08 10.06 4.71
CA LEU A 14 -28.47 11.25 5.28
C LEU A 14 -28.07 12.26 4.19
N PRO A 15 -28.37 13.55 4.38
CA PRO A 15 -27.75 14.61 3.60
C PRO A 15 -26.22 14.49 3.67
N GLN A 16 -25.54 14.70 2.54
CA GLN A 16 -24.08 14.66 2.47
C GLN A 16 -23.37 15.60 3.46
N THR A 17 -24.02 16.70 3.86
CA THR A 17 -23.52 17.63 4.88
C THR A 17 -23.37 16.99 6.26
N ASP A 18 -24.13 15.94 6.54
CA ASP A 18 -24.17 15.27 7.85
C ASP A 18 -23.24 14.05 7.88
N TRP A 19 -22.61 13.71 6.74
CA TRP A 19 -21.72 12.56 6.64
C TRP A 19 -20.53 12.68 7.58
N ALA A 20 -19.90 13.85 7.73
CA ALA A 20 -18.72 14.01 8.58
C ALA A 20 -18.96 13.50 10.02
N GLY A 21 -20.08 13.89 10.63
CA GLY A 21 -20.46 13.41 11.96
C GLY A 21 -20.76 11.91 12.01
N PHE A 22 -21.39 11.38 10.95
CA PHE A 22 -21.68 9.95 10.82
C PHE A 22 -20.39 9.12 10.66
N LEU A 23 -19.45 9.58 9.85
CA LEU A 23 -18.15 8.94 9.62
C LEU A 23 -17.33 8.93 10.90
N ALA A 24 -17.20 10.08 11.59
CA ALA A 24 -16.48 10.17 12.85
C ALA A 24 -16.98 9.15 13.87
N LYS A 25 -18.31 9.04 14.03
CA LYS A 25 -18.95 8.11 14.99
C LYS A 25 -18.75 6.64 14.65
N ASN A 26 -18.70 6.28 13.36
CA ASN A 26 -18.69 4.89 12.89
C ASN A 26 -17.33 4.46 12.29
N SER A 27 -16.31 5.31 12.36
CA SER A 27 -14.98 5.09 11.77
C SER A 27 -14.23 3.92 12.39
N GLY A 28 -14.45 3.67 13.69
CA GLY A 28 -13.61 2.79 14.49
C GLY A 28 -12.29 3.44 14.93
N LEU A 29 -12.05 4.73 14.63
CA LEU A 29 -10.87 5.49 15.04
C LEU A 29 -11.13 6.32 16.31
N PRO A 30 -10.12 6.53 17.18
CA PRO A 30 -8.70 6.17 17.06
C PRO A 30 -8.37 4.70 17.40
N GLY A 31 -9.35 3.79 17.35
CA GLY A 31 -9.13 2.36 17.56
C GLY A 31 -8.22 1.69 16.52
N PRO A 32 -7.84 0.42 16.78
CA PRO A 32 -6.82 -0.27 15.99
C PRO A 32 -7.29 -0.62 14.58
N ARG A 33 -8.61 -0.68 14.32
CA ARG A 33 -9.19 -1.09 13.04
C ARG A 33 -10.15 -0.01 12.55
N ALA A 34 -9.90 0.49 11.34
CA ALA A 34 -10.85 1.32 10.62
C ALA A 34 -12.02 0.46 10.10
N ASN A 35 -13.20 1.06 9.99
CA ASN A 35 -14.39 0.40 9.46
C ASN A 35 -14.37 0.39 7.92
N LEU A 36 -13.69 -0.59 7.33
CA LEU A 36 -13.57 -0.68 5.86
C LEU A 36 -14.91 -0.86 5.15
N THR A 37 -15.91 -1.48 5.79
CA THR A 37 -17.25 -1.63 5.21
C THR A 37 -17.92 -0.26 4.97
N LEU A 38 -17.84 0.65 5.95
CA LEU A 38 -18.33 2.01 5.79
C LEU A 38 -17.48 2.79 4.78
N ALA A 39 -16.15 2.65 4.81
CA ALA A 39 -15.28 3.34 3.85
C ALA A 39 -15.59 2.96 2.38
N GLN A 40 -15.88 1.67 2.10
CA GLN A 40 -16.32 1.25 0.77
C GLN A 40 -17.69 1.82 0.42
N ALA A 41 -18.64 1.83 1.37
CA ALA A 41 -19.97 2.39 1.14
C ALA A 41 -19.92 3.89 0.80
N VAL A 42 -19.01 4.65 1.43
CA VAL A 42 -18.74 6.06 1.07
C VAL A 42 -18.18 6.14 -0.35
N ALA A 43 -17.15 5.34 -0.66
CA ALA A 43 -16.53 5.31 -1.98
C ALA A 43 -17.53 5.04 -3.11
N ASP A 44 -18.53 4.18 -2.86
CA ASP A 44 -19.58 3.82 -3.81
C ASP A 44 -20.66 4.90 -4.01
N ARG A 45 -20.87 5.78 -3.02
CA ARG A 45 -22.03 6.70 -2.97
C ARG A 45 -21.69 8.18 -3.10
N ALA A 46 -20.51 8.58 -2.62
CA ALA A 46 -20.09 9.97 -2.72
C ALA A 46 -19.92 10.37 -4.19
N ASP A 47 -20.36 11.59 -4.51
CA ASP A 47 -20.07 12.18 -5.81
C ASP A 47 -18.57 12.50 -5.96
N GLU A 48 -18.16 12.75 -7.20
CA GLU A 48 -16.76 13.01 -7.55
C GLU A 48 -16.16 14.17 -6.74
N ARG A 49 -16.89 15.27 -6.58
CA ARG A 49 -16.41 16.44 -5.84
C ARG A 49 -16.15 16.10 -4.37
N MET A 50 -17.09 15.37 -3.75
CA MET A 50 -16.93 14.91 -2.38
C MET A 50 -15.75 13.96 -2.23
N LEU A 51 -15.57 13.00 -3.14
CA LEU A 51 -14.44 12.06 -3.08
C LEU A 51 -13.09 12.76 -3.16
N HIS A 52 -12.96 13.75 -4.05
CA HIS A 52 -11.78 14.60 -4.08
C HIS A 52 -11.59 15.30 -2.73
N SER A 53 -12.59 16.01 -2.23
CA SER A 53 -12.52 16.72 -0.94
C SER A 53 -12.13 15.80 0.22
N LEU A 54 -12.74 14.62 0.32
CA LEU A 54 -12.44 13.63 1.36
C LEU A 54 -10.99 13.15 1.26
N SER A 55 -10.48 12.89 0.06
CA SER A 55 -9.10 12.41 -0.15
C SER A 55 -8.04 13.40 0.33
N GLU A 56 -8.38 14.69 0.41
CA GLU A 56 -7.50 15.76 0.90
C GLU A 56 -7.73 16.11 2.38
N SER A 57 -8.69 15.44 3.04
CA SER A 57 -9.02 15.74 4.42
C SER A 57 -7.84 15.50 5.35
N ALA A 58 -7.73 16.35 6.38
CA ALA A 58 -6.80 16.14 7.47
C ALA A 58 -7.23 14.95 8.35
N ASP A 59 -8.53 14.65 8.40
CA ASP A 59 -9.06 13.47 9.09
C ASP A 59 -8.63 12.19 8.36
N GLU A 60 -8.03 11.26 9.10
CA GLU A 60 -7.44 10.05 8.52
C GLU A 60 -8.51 9.10 7.95
N TYR A 61 -9.70 9.05 8.53
CA TYR A 61 -10.76 8.17 8.07
C TYR A 61 -11.47 8.74 6.85
N GLU A 62 -11.71 10.05 6.81
CA GLU A 62 -12.19 10.74 5.61
C GLU A 62 -11.20 10.58 4.44
N ALA A 63 -9.91 10.80 4.69
CA ALA A 63 -8.85 10.62 3.69
C ALA A 63 -8.80 9.18 3.15
N LEU A 64 -8.98 8.18 4.02
CA LEU A 64 -9.13 6.78 3.61
C LEU A 64 -10.33 6.61 2.67
N CYS A 65 -11.52 7.09 3.06
CA CYS A 65 -12.75 6.98 2.26
C CYS A 65 -12.61 7.62 0.88
N GLY A 66 -12.11 8.86 0.84
CA GLY A 66 -11.88 9.58 -0.41
C GLY A 66 -10.87 8.86 -1.31
N THR A 67 -9.77 8.37 -0.74
CA THR A 67 -8.72 7.63 -1.48
C THR A 67 -9.26 6.37 -2.14
N ILE A 68 -10.07 5.58 -1.42
CA ILE A 68 -10.75 4.41 -1.99
C ILE A 68 -11.66 4.83 -3.16
N GLY A 69 -12.42 5.91 -2.97
CA GLY A 69 -13.30 6.47 -3.99
C GLY A 69 -12.57 6.98 -5.23
N LEU A 70 -11.36 7.50 -5.11
CA LEU A 70 -10.52 7.82 -6.29
C LEU A 70 -10.28 6.57 -7.15
N GLY A 71 -10.21 5.38 -6.54
CA GLY A 71 -10.16 4.11 -7.28
C GLY A 71 -11.45 3.79 -8.04
N ARG A 72 -12.63 4.14 -7.49
CA ARG A 72 -13.91 4.05 -8.23
C ARG A 72 -13.89 4.97 -9.44
N LEU A 73 -13.49 6.24 -9.26
CA LEU A 73 -13.43 7.20 -10.37
C LEU A 73 -12.44 6.75 -11.46
N LEU A 74 -11.30 6.17 -11.08
CA LEU A 74 -10.33 5.62 -12.03
C LEU A 74 -10.91 4.40 -12.78
N ALA A 75 -11.65 3.53 -12.09
CA ALA A 75 -12.35 2.39 -12.69
C ALA A 75 -13.47 2.83 -13.66
N GLU A 76 -14.18 3.92 -13.37
CA GLU A 76 -15.16 4.52 -14.27
C GLU A 76 -14.50 5.16 -15.50
N ALA A 77 -13.35 5.82 -15.29
CA ALA A 77 -12.59 6.44 -16.38
C ALA A 77 -12.07 5.42 -17.39
N VAL A 78 -11.59 4.25 -16.94
CA VAL A 78 -11.13 3.19 -17.86
C VAL A 78 -12.27 2.58 -18.68
N ALA A 79 -13.51 2.59 -18.15
CA ALA A 79 -14.67 2.11 -18.88
C ALA A 79 -15.16 3.09 -19.98
N ALA A 80 -14.60 4.30 -20.05
CA ALA A 80 -14.99 5.29 -21.05
C ALA A 80 -14.56 4.87 -22.47
N PRO A 81 -15.41 5.10 -23.50
CA PRO A 81 -15.07 4.73 -24.88
C PRO A 81 -13.76 5.37 -25.37
N GLY A 82 -12.88 4.55 -25.93
CA GLY A 82 -11.61 5.02 -26.50
C GLY A 82 -10.48 5.19 -25.47
N MET A 83 -10.73 4.94 -24.18
CA MET A 83 -9.69 4.95 -23.16
C MET A 83 -8.80 3.71 -23.29
N THR A 84 -7.48 3.87 -23.34
CA THR A 84 -6.54 2.76 -23.28
C THR A 84 -5.95 2.59 -21.88
N ALA A 85 -5.45 1.40 -21.57
CA ALA A 85 -4.74 1.13 -20.32
C ALA A 85 -3.54 2.08 -20.08
N ALA A 86 -2.87 2.53 -21.15
CA ALA A 86 -1.76 3.48 -21.06
C ALA A 86 -2.25 4.89 -20.72
N ASP A 87 -3.39 5.32 -21.29
CA ASP A 87 -4.00 6.62 -20.97
C ASP A 87 -4.38 6.69 -19.49
N VAL A 88 -4.93 5.58 -18.94
CA VAL A 88 -5.32 5.47 -17.53
C VAL A 88 -4.15 5.77 -16.59
N ALA A 89 -2.95 5.24 -16.89
CA ALA A 89 -1.75 5.51 -16.10
C ALA A 89 -1.32 6.99 -16.14
N GLY A 90 -1.63 7.70 -17.23
CA GLY A 90 -1.38 9.13 -17.39
C GLY A 90 -2.43 10.05 -16.75
N LEU A 91 -3.57 9.52 -16.28
CA LEU A 91 -4.65 10.33 -15.72
C LEU A 91 -4.23 11.03 -14.41
N PRO A 92 -4.73 12.26 -14.14
CA PRO A 92 -4.53 12.93 -12.87
C PRO A 92 -4.96 12.08 -11.66
N LEU A 93 -6.00 11.25 -11.81
CA LEU A 93 -6.45 10.31 -10.78
C LEU A 93 -5.38 9.26 -10.44
N ALA A 94 -4.73 8.67 -11.45
CA ALA A 94 -3.65 7.71 -11.23
C ALA A 94 -2.44 8.37 -10.55
N ARG A 95 -2.08 9.59 -10.95
CA ARG A 95 -1.04 10.38 -10.27
C ARG A 95 -1.41 10.67 -8.82
N ARG A 96 -2.66 11.05 -8.56
CA ARG A 96 -3.15 11.34 -7.20
C ARG A 96 -3.09 10.12 -6.29
N LEU A 97 -3.49 8.95 -6.77
CA LEU A 97 -3.33 7.69 -6.03
C LEU A 97 -1.85 7.36 -5.78
N SER A 98 -0.99 7.67 -6.75
CA SER A 98 0.45 7.51 -6.60
C SER A 98 0.99 8.44 -5.50
N GLU A 99 0.56 9.70 -5.45
CA GLU A 99 0.91 10.63 -4.35
C GLU A 99 0.38 10.14 -3.00
N ALA A 100 -0.85 9.64 -2.95
CA ALA A 100 -1.44 9.05 -1.74
C ALA A 100 -0.68 7.78 -1.27
N ALA A 101 0.00 7.06 -2.18
CA ALA A 101 0.78 5.89 -1.84
C ALA A 101 1.96 6.21 -0.89
N ILE A 102 2.44 7.46 -0.94
CA ILE A 102 3.54 7.96 -0.11
C ILE A 102 3.08 8.78 1.11
N ASP A 103 1.77 8.86 1.35
CA ASP A 103 1.18 9.56 2.50
C ASP A 103 1.72 9.00 3.82
N GLY A 104 1.94 9.86 4.81
CA GLY A 104 2.44 9.47 6.14
C GLY A 104 1.46 8.60 6.93
N ARG A 105 0.16 8.72 6.65
CA ARG A 105 -0.92 7.99 7.33
C ARG A 105 -1.07 6.58 6.76
N TRP A 106 -0.98 5.58 7.64
CA TRP A 106 -1.08 4.17 7.23
C TRP A 106 -2.40 3.86 6.53
N ARG A 107 -3.52 4.41 7.03
CA ARG A 107 -4.84 4.11 6.47
C ARG A 107 -5.01 4.67 5.07
N VAL A 108 -4.45 5.84 4.75
CA VAL A 108 -4.46 6.34 3.37
C VAL A 108 -3.73 5.37 2.43
N ARG A 109 -2.57 4.85 2.84
CA ARG A 109 -1.82 3.85 2.05
C ARG A 109 -2.56 2.52 1.90
N GLU A 110 -3.38 2.14 2.87
CA GLU A 110 -4.30 1.00 2.75
C GLU A 110 -5.42 1.29 1.74
N GLY A 111 -5.99 2.50 1.79
CA GLY A 111 -6.96 2.99 0.81
C GLY A 111 -6.43 2.96 -0.63
N VAL A 112 -5.15 3.26 -0.85
CA VAL A 112 -4.52 3.14 -2.18
C VAL A 112 -4.53 1.70 -2.70
N ALA A 113 -4.20 0.71 -1.85
CA ALA A 113 -4.24 -0.69 -2.27
C ALA A 113 -5.67 -1.10 -2.65
N LEU A 114 -6.67 -0.72 -1.85
CA LEU A 114 -8.08 -0.96 -2.16
C LEU A 114 -8.52 -0.25 -3.45
N ALA A 115 -8.09 1.00 -3.67
CA ALA A 115 -8.37 1.76 -4.88
C ALA A 115 -7.81 1.08 -6.14
N LEU A 116 -6.56 0.62 -6.07
CA LEU A 116 -5.92 -0.13 -7.16
C LEU A 116 -6.60 -1.48 -7.40
N GLN A 117 -7.06 -2.16 -6.35
CA GLN A 117 -7.81 -3.41 -6.51
C GLN A 117 -9.15 -3.18 -7.22
N ARG A 118 -9.84 -2.06 -6.96
CA ARG A 118 -11.05 -1.68 -7.70
C ARG A 118 -10.76 -1.45 -9.19
N LEU A 119 -9.63 -0.82 -9.53
CA LEU A 119 -9.19 -0.73 -10.92
C LEU A 119 -8.98 -2.12 -11.52
N GLY A 120 -8.33 -3.04 -10.79
CA GLY A 120 -8.16 -4.42 -11.25
C GLY A 120 -9.46 -5.19 -11.42
N ASP A 121 -10.46 -4.95 -10.57
CA ASP A 121 -11.79 -5.53 -10.71
C ASP A 121 -12.51 -5.01 -11.97
N ALA A 122 -12.28 -3.75 -12.36
CA ALA A 122 -12.89 -3.13 -13.55
C ALA A 122 -12.14 -3.43 -14.87
N ASP A 123 -10.81 -3.30 -14.87
CA ASP A 123 -9.95 -3.58 -16.02
C ASP A 123 -8.58 -4.12 -15.58
N ARG A 124 -8.37 -5.41 -15.86
CA ARG A 124 -7.17 -6.15 -15.51
C ARG A 124 -5.92 -5.60 -16.21
N VAL A 125 -6.05 -5.15 -17.45
CA VAL A 125 -4.91 -4.68 -18.26
C VAL A 125 -4.43 -3.32 -17.73
N ALA A 126 -5.35 -2.38 -17.50
CA ALA A 126 -5.05 -1.08 -16.91
C ALA A 126 -4.42 -1.21 -15.53
N PHE A 127 -4.91 -2.13 -14.69
CA PHE A 127 -4.28 -2.43 -13.41
C PHE A 127 -2.80 -2.78 -13.54
N TRP A 128 -2.44 -3.76 -14.39
CA TRP A 128 -1.04 -4.13 -14.57
C TRP A 128 -0.19 -2.98 -15.14
N VAL A 129 -0.73 -2.18 -16.07
CA VAL A 129 -0.03 -1.04 -16.66
C VAL A 129 0.26 0.04 -15.61
N VAL A 130 -0.73 0.41 -14.79
CA VAL A 130 -0.57 1.40 -13.72
C VAL A 130 0.48 0.95 -12.70
N LEU A 131 0.41 -0.30 -12.24
CA LEU A 131 1.37 -0.82 -11.26
C LEU A 131 2.80 -0.88 -11.80
N THR A 132 2.97 -1.26 -13.06
CA THR A 132 4.28 -1.31 -13.73
C THR A 132 4.86 0.11 -13.85
N ALA A 133 4.05 1.08 -14.30
CA ALA A 133 4.47 2.47 -14.42
C ALA A 133 4.99 3.05 -13.09
N TRP A 134 4.36 2.72 -11.96
CA TRP A 134 4.79 3.20 -10.65
C TRP A 134 6.15 2.65 -10.21
N LEU A 135 6.52 1.44 -10.65
CA LEU A 135 7.85 0.87 -10.41
C LEU A 135 8.90 1.45 -11.36
N ASP A 136 8.55 1.73 -12.62
CA ASP A 136 9.47 2.30 -13.61
C ASP A 136 9.82 3.78 -13.31
N GLU A 137 8.81 4.58 -12.91
CA GLU A 137 9.02 5.94 -12.42
C GLU A 137 9.92 5.97 -11.17
N SER A 138 9.87 4.91 -10.38
CA SER A 138 10.73 4.72 -9.22
C SER A 138 12.14 4.26 -9.63
N ALA A 139 12.28 3.43 -10.66
CA ALA A 139 13.56 2.88 -11.08
C ALA A 139 14.50 3.94 -11.68
N GLY A 140 13.95 4.99 -12.31
CA GLY A 140 14.74 6.01 -13.00
C GLY A 140 15.41 5.41 -14.24
N SER A 141 15.16 6.00 -15.40
CA SER A 141 15.77 5.59 -16.67
C SER A 141 17.29 5.83 -16.63
N SER A 142 18.08 4.87 -16.11
CA SER A 142 19.52 4.68 -16.33
C SER A 142 20.00 3.54 -15.43
N GLU A 143 19.92 2.30 -15.92
CA GLU A 143 20.83 1.16 -15.60
C GLU A 143 20.43 -0.12 -16.36
N LEU A 144 19.21 -0.21 -16.92
CA LEU A 144 18.77 -1.35 -17.76
C LEU A 144 18.94 -1.16 -19.28
N ALA A 145 19.41 0.00 -19.74
CA ALA A 145 19.57 0.27 -21.17
C ALA A 145 20.78 -0.43 -21.82
N ASP A 146 21.73 -0.96 -21.04
CA ASP A 146 22.97 -1.58 -21.57
C ASP A 146 23.05 -3.10 -21.44
N SER A 147 21.98 -3.81 -21.02
CA SER A 147 22.05 -5.27 -20.81
C SER A 147 20.92 -6.13 -21.40
N VAL A 148 19.87 -5.58 -22.01
CA VAL A 148 18.71 -6.39 -22.49
C VAL A 148 18.39 -6.16 -23.97
N ALA A 149 19.41 -5.84 -24.78
CA ALA A 149 19.26 -5.84 -26.23
C ALA A 149 19.28 -7.25 -26.86
N ASP A 150 19.45 -8.32 -26.08
CA ASP A 150 19.69 -9.67 -26.63
C ASP A 150 18.93 -10.80 -25.92
N THR A 151 17.60 -10.71 -25.77
CA THR A 151 16.78 -11.94 -25.58
C THR A 151 15.29 -11.81 -25.94
N SER A 152 14.88 -10.83 -26.75
CA SER A 152 13.47 -10.72 -27.18
C SER A 152 13.29 -11.12 -28.64
N ARG A 153 12.99 -12.40 -28.88
CA ARG A 153 12.07 -12.87 -29.94
C ARG A 153 11.94 -14.39 -29.95
N THR A 154 11.00 -14.92 -29.17
CA THR A 154 10.18 -16.04 -29.66
C THR A 154 8.74 -15.81 -29.24
N ALA A 155 7.88 -15.75 -30.24
CA ALA A 155 6.46 -15.47 -30.16
C ALA A 155 5.69 -16.70 -29.65
N PHE A 156 4.62 -16.49 -28.88
CA PHE A 156 3.64 -17.53 -28.61
C PHE A 156 2.31 -17.15 -29.27
N THR A 157 1.93 -17.94 -30.28
CA THR A 157 0.65 -17.86 -31.00
C THR A 157 -0.45 -18.55 -30.19
N ALA A 158 -1.58 -17.87 -30.01
CA ALA A 158 -2.77 -18.42 -29.35
C ALA A 158 -3.46 -19.49 -30.21
N GLY A 159 -3.95 -20.55 -29.57
CA GLY A 159 -4.89 -21.54 -30.11
C GLY A 159 -6.17 -21.63 -29.25
N PRO A 160 -7.29 -22.15 -29.79
CA PRO A 160 -8.64 -21.81 -29.32
C PRO A 160 -9.12 -22.63 -28.11
N ALA A 161 -9.99 -22.01 -27.31
CA ALA A 161 -10.64 -22.56 -26.12
C ALA A 161 -11.82 -23.49 -26.44
N PRO A 162 -12.20 -24.40 -25.52
CA PRO A 162 -13.56 -24.89 -25.42
C PRO A 162 -14.30 -24.47 -24.13
N ALA A 163 -15.61 -24.52 -24.27
CA ALA A 163 -16.74 -24.05 -23.45
C ALA A 163 -16.74 -24.33 -21.93
N ALA A 164 -17.47 -23.45 -21.23
CA ALA A 164 -17.73 -23.39 -19.80
C ALA A 164 -18.84 -24.33 -19.29
N ASP A 165 -18.89 -24.53 -17.95
CA ASP A 165 -20.13 -24.64 -17.15
C ASP A 165 -19.83 -24.38 -15.64
N PRO A 166 -20.83 -24.21 -14.73
CA PRO A 166 -20.95 -22.98 -13.96
C PRO A 166 -20.82 -23.11 -12.42
N ALA A 167 -20.51 -21.96 -11.81
CA ALA A 167 -20.83 -21.46 -10.47
C ALA A 167 -20.72 -22.39 -9.24
N LEU A 168 -19.79 -22.05 -8.34
CA LEU A 168 -19.98 -22.16 -6.89
C LEU A 168 -19.62 -20.83 -6.23
N ALA A 169 -20.62 -20.23 -5.58
CA ALA A 169 -20.53 -19.01 -4.80
C ALA A 169 -19.50 -19.16 -3.67
N ALA A 170 -18.67 -18.13 -3.48
CA ALA A 170 -17.83 -18.01 -2.29
C ALA A 170 -18.06 -16.62 -1.67
N ASP A 171 -18.36 -16.65 -0.37
CA ASP A 171 -18.66 -15.51 0.51
C ASP A 171 -17.57 -14.43 0.52
N PRO A 172 -17.94 -13.16 0.79
CA PRO A 172 -17.01 -12.05 0.92
C PRO A 172 -16.55 -11.89 2.36
N ALA A 173 -15.27 -12.14 2.67
CA ALA A 173 -14.54 -11.47 3.76
C ALA A 173 -13.10 -11.99 3.88
N LEU A 174 -12.13 -11.16 3.50
CA LEU A 174 -10.81 -11.20 4.13
C LEU A 174 -10.40 -9.77 4.47
N ALA A 175 -10.94 -9.28 5.58
CA ALA A 175 -10.25 -8.27 6.37
C ALA A 175 -8.90 -8.86 6.78
N ALA A 176 -7.81 -8.17 6.45
CA ALA A 176 -6.49 -8.51 6.94
C ALA A 176 -6.51 -8.50 8.47
N ASP A 177 -6.15 -9.63 9.07
CA ASP A 177 -5.97 -9.74 10.51
C ASP A 177 -4.64 -9.02 10.89
N PRO A 178 -4.64 -8.05 11.82
CA PRO A 178 -3.44 -7.41 12.29
C PRO A 178 -2.89 -8.19 13.49
N ALA A 179 -1.84 -8.97 13.28
CA ALA A 179 -1.03 -9.49 14.38
C ALA A 179 0.44 -9.14 14.16
N LEU A 180 0.78 -7.85 14.31
CA LEU A 180 2.14 -7.41 14.62
C LEU A 180 2.07 -6.11 15.45
N ALA A 181 1.60 -6.23 16.70
CA ALA A 181 2.02 -5.32 17.74
C ALA A 181 3.52 -5.56 17.98
N ALA A 182 4.30 -4.49 17.94
CA ALA A 182 5.68 -4.53 18.41
C ALA A 182 5.69 -4.71 19.93
N ASP A 183 6.50 -5.65 20.43
CA ASP A 183 6.85 -5.71 21.86
C ASP A 183 7.48 -4.37 22.29
N PRO A 184 7.03 -3.74 23.39
CA PRO A 184 7.75 -2.64 24.00
C PRO A 184 8.93 -3.17 24.81
N ALA A 185 10.14 -2.71 24.48
CA ALA A 185 11.33 -2.96 25.30
C ALA A 185 11.22 -2.21 26.64
N LEU A 186 11.30 -2.99 27.72
CA LEU A 186 11.64 -2.70 29.11
C LEU A 186 12.02 -1.24 29.44
N ALA A 187 11.14 -0.54 30.16
CA ALA A 187 11.50 0.61 30.99
C ALA A 187 11.68 0.14 32.44
N ALA A 188 12.76 0.59 33.08
CA ALA A 188 13.12 0.26 34.46
C ALA A 188 12.17 0.90 35.49
N ASP A 189 12.11 0.28 36.68
CA ASP A 189 11.26 0.62 37.83
C ASP A 189 11.33 2.08 38.32
N PRO A 190 10.24 2.59 38.93
CA PRO A 190 10.16 3.95 39.46
C PRO A 190 10.74 4.06 40.88
N VAL A 191 11.36 5.21 41.17
CA VAL A 191 11.73 5.62 42.54
C VAL A 191 10.60 6.49 43.12
N ALA A 192 10.28 6.27 44.39
CA ALA A 192 9.10 6.78 45.10
C ALA A 192 9.24 8.19 45.72
N ALA A 193 8.07 8.70 46.14
CA ALA A 193 7.76 9.77 47.12
C ALA A 193 7.74 11.23 46.57
N ALA A 194 6.81 12.13 46.90
CA ALA A 194 5.70 12.19 47.86
C ALA A 194 4.69 13.29 47.43
N ASP A 195 3.50 13.33 48.05
CA ASP A 195 2.49 14.42 48.05
C ASP A 195 2.16 14.70 49.56
N PRO A 196 1.43 15.76 50.02
CA PRO A 196 0.75 16.87 49.33
C PRO A 196 0.81 18.28 50.00
N GLY A 197 0.21 19.30 49.36
CA GLY A 197 -0.32 20.51 50.03
C GLY A 197 -0.63 21.73 49.12
N PRO A 198 -1.56 22.64 49.49
CA PRO A 198 -2.81 22.81 48.74
C PRO A 198 -3.07 24.18 48.07
N ALA A 199 -4.23 24.22 47.39
CA ALA A 199 -4.85 25.20 46.48
C ALA A 199 -4.90 26.70 46.85
N ALA A 200 -4.93 27.54 45.81
CA ALA A 200 -5.78 28.73 45.67
C ALA A 200 -5.83 29.25 44.20
N ASP A 201 -7.04 29.50 43.71
CA ASP A 201 -7.41 30.33 42.53
C ASP A 201 -7.68 31.79 43.04
N PRO A 202 -7.93 32.86 42.23
CA PRO A 202 -8.12 32.96 40.77
C PRO A 202 -7.45 34.18 40.06
N ASP A 203 -7.69 34.28 38.74
CA ASP A 203 -7.36 35.32 37.73
C ASP A 203 -7.70 36.79 38.11
N PRO A 204 -7.04 37.83 37.54
CA PRO A 204 -7.64 38.51 36.38
C PRO A 204 -6.68 39.12 35.31
N ALA A 205 -7.17 39.17 34.07
CA ALA A 205 -6.63 39.81 32.87
C ALA A 205 -6.30 41.31 32.96
N LEU A 206 -5.26 41.79 32.23
CA LEU A 206 -5.16 43.17 31.70
C LEU A 206 -4.17 43.33 30.51
N ALA A 207 -4.72 43.87 29.41
CA ALA A 207 -4.21 44.93 28.52
C ALA A 207 -2.95 44.74 27.61
N ALA A 208 -3.01 45.43 26.46
CA ALA A 208 -2.17 45.31 25.28
C ALA A 208 -1.10 46.42 25.10
N ASP A 209 -0.08 46.07 24.31
CA ASP A 209 0.85 46.85 23.43
C ASP A 209 1.84 47.89 24.04
N PRO A 210 3.03 48.16 23.43
CA PRO A 210 3.28 48.24 21.98
C PRO A 210 4.60 47.67 21.41
N ALA A 211 4.64 47.63 20.08
CA ALA A 211 5.71 47.24 19.16
C ALA A 211 7.12 47.80 19.42
N LEU A 212 8.12 46.95 19.18
CA LEU A 212 9.50 47.34 18.87
C LEU A 212 9.95 46.67 17.56
N ALA A 213 10.53 47.50 16.71
CA ALA A 213 10.96 47.20 15.35
C ALA A 213 12.15 46.23 15.30
N ALA A 214 12.26 45.58 14.14
CA ALA A 214 13.09 44.43 13.80
C ALA A 214 14.61 44.66 13.77
N ASP A 215 15.36 43.60 14.08
CA ASP A 215 16.70 43.37 13.54
C ASP A 215 16.62 42.68 12.17
N PRO A 216 17.51 43.00 11.20
CA PRO A 216 17.50 42.38 9.89
C PRO A 216 17.98 40.93 9.96
N VAL A 217 17.13 40.00 9.51
CA VAL A 217 17.48 38.59 9.32
C VAL A 217 18.49 38.50 8.17
N PRO A 218 19.65 37.82 8.34
CA PRO A 218 20.57 37.62 7.23
C PRO A 218 19.87 36.80 6.15
N ALA A 219 20.04 37.22 4.89
CA ALA A 219 19.47 36.55 3.73
C ALA A 219 19.85 35.06 3.75
N ALA A 220 18.84 34.20 3.76
CA ALA A 220 19.04 32.76 3.59
C ALA A 220 19.76 32.52 2.26
N ASP A 221 20.81 31.69 2.30
CA ASP A 221 21.51 31.24 1.11
C ASP A 221 20.50 30.69 0.08
N PRO A 222 20.70 30.95 -1.23
CA PRO A 222 19.81 30.44 -2.26
C PRO A 222 19.81 28.91 -2.21
N VAL A 223 18.66 28.33 -1.87
CA VAL A 223 18.41 26.89 -2.00
C VAL A 223 18.64 26.54 -3.47
N PRO A 224 19.58 25.64 -3.82
CA PRO A 224 19.84 25.33 -5.22
C PRO A 224 18.58 24.68 -5.81
N ALA A 225 17.94 25.40 -6.72
CA ALA A 225 16.89 24.88 -7.57
C ALA A 225 17.46 23.82 -8.52
N ALA A 226 16.67 22.77 -8.72
CA ALA A 226 16.78 21.76 -9.78
C ALA A 226 17.93 20.73 -9.67
N ALA A 227 17.82 19.83 -8.69
CA ALA A 227 18.08 18.42 -8.98
C ALA A 227 16.80 17.85 -9.62
N SER A 228 16.86 17.51 -10.90
CA SER A 228 15.76 16.88 -11.64
C SER A 228 15.15 15.71 -10.85
N ALA A 229 13.82 15.71 -10.74
CA ALA A 229 13.01 14.97 -9.77
C ALA A 229 13.17 13.44 -9.85
N ARG A 230 14.13 12.89 -9.13
CA ARG A 230 14.17 11.46 -8.79
C ARG A 230 13.39 11.26 -7.49
N ALA A 231 12.41 10.36 -7.49
CA ALA A 231 11.67 10.01 -6.27
C ALA A 231 12.65 9.62 -5.14
N SER A 232 12.42 10.14 -3.93
CA SER A 232 13.29 9.84 -2.78
C SER A 232 13.25 8.33 -2.45
N ALA A 233 14.29 7.79 -1.82
CA ALA A 233 14.31 6.36 -1.49
C ALA A 233 13.09 5.90 -0.64
N PRO A 234 12.64 6.65 0.39
CA PRO A 234 11.39 6.35 1.10
C PRO A 234 10.17 6.30 0.19
N ASP A 235 10.04 7.27 -0.73
CA ASP A 235 8.87 7.36 -1.62
C ASP A 235 8.81 6.16 -2.57
N ARG A 236 9.96 5.74 -3.10
CA ARG A 236 10.06 4.53 -3.93
C ARG A 236 9.66 3.26 -3.17
N LEU A 237 10.13 3.12 -1.93
CA LEU A 237 9.77 1.99 -1.07
C LEU A 237 8.26 1.94 -0.78
N LEU A 238 7.65 3.12 -0.55
CA LEU A 238 6.22 3.24 -0.31
C LEU A 238 5.37 2.93 -1.55
N ARG A 239 5.77 3.41 -2.74
CA ARG A 239 5.11 3.03 -4.00
C ARG A 239 5.22 1.52 -4.27
N ALA A 240 6.41 0.94 -4.09
CA ALA A 240 6.60 -0.51 -4.21
C ALA A 240 5.74 -1.29 -3.20
N ARG A 241 5.54 -0.77 -1.99
CA ARG A 241 4.62 -1.39 -1.02
C ARG A 241 3.18 -1.31 -1.51
N ALA A 242 2.74 -0.20 -2.08
CA ALA A 242 1.40 -0.09 -2.64
C ALA A 242 1.18 -1.10 -3.77
N VAL A 243 2.16 -1.26 -4.66
CA VAL A 243 2.15 -2.28 -5.73
C VAL A 243 2.06 -3.69 -5.15
N ALA A 244 2.96 -4.05 -4.22
CA ALA A 244 2.97 -5.37 -3.59
C ALA A 244 1.65 -5.67 -2.84
N ALA A 245 1.07 -4.68 -2.16
CA ALA A 245 -0.21 -4.84 -1.47
C ALA A 245 -1.40 -4.96 -2.44
N ALA A 246 -1.38 -4.24 -3.56
CA ALA A 246 -2.44 -4.30 -4.57
C ALA A 246 -2.50 -5.68 -5.24
N VAL A 247 -1.35 -6.28 -5.57
CA VAL A 247 -1.29 -7.62 -6.20
C VAL A 247 -1.48 -8.77 -5.21
N ALA A 248 -1.31 -8.51 -3.90
CA ALA A 248 -1.55 -9.49 -2.83
C ALA A 248 -3.05 -9.74 -2.55
N GLU A 249 -3.88 -9.61 -3.58
CA GLU A 249 -5.33 -9.78 -3.52
C GLU A 249 -5.73 -11.04 -4.32
N PRO A 250 -6.19 -12.12 -3.64
CA PRO A 250 -6.47 -13.40 -4.28
C PRO A 250 -7.41 -13.32 -5.48
N ARG A 251 -8.42 -12.44 -5.47
CA ARG A 251 -9.37 -12.34 -6.58
C ARG A 251 -8.76 -11.80 -7.89
N LEU A 252 -7.65 -11.07 -7.81
CA LEU A 252 -6.97 -10.49 -8.97
C LEU A 252 -5.91 -11.41 -9.58
N VAL A 253 -5.57 -12.52 -8.92
CA VAL A 253 -4.49 -13.44 -9.33
C VAL A 253 -4.94 -14.90 -9.42
N LYS A 254 -6.25 -15.12 -9.64
CA LYS A 254 -6.80 -16.48 -9.81
C LYS A 254 -6.33 -17.13 -11.11
N GLU A 255 -6.23 -16.35 -12.17
CA GLU A 255 -5.75 -16.81 -13.47
C GLU A 255 -4.23 -16.94 -13.45
N HIS A 256 -3.72 -18.02 -14.07
CA HIS A 256 -2.29 -18.31 -14.12
C HIS A 256 -1.48 -17.11 -14.68
N GLY A 257 -1.92 -16.52 -15.78
CA GLY A 257 -1.23 -15.38 -16.38
C GLY A 257 -1.18 -14.13 -15.48
N ASP A 258 -2.23 -13.88 -14.70
CA ASP A 258 -2.27 -12.79 -13.72
C ASP A 258 -1.36 -13.08 -12.52
N ALA A 259 -1.33 -14.33 -12.05
CA ALA A 259 -0.42 -14.76 -10.99
C ALA A 259 1.05 -14.65 -11.42
N VAL A 260 1.39 -15.02 -12.66
CA VAL A 260 2.75 -14.85 -13.20
C VAL A 260 3.14 -13.37 -13.28
N ARG A 261 2.24 -12.48 -13.73
CA ARG A 261 2.48 -11.03 -13.71
C ARG A 261 2.68 -10.49 -12.29
N ALA A 262 1.89 -10.96 -11.33
CA ALA A 262 2.05 -10.61 -9.92
C ALA A 262 3.42 -11.04 -9.38
N VAL A 263 3.87 -12.27 -9.67
CA VAL A 263 5.23 -12.73 -9.30
C VAL A 263 6.29 -11.78 -9.84
N GLY A 264 6.18 -11.36 -11.11
CA GLY A 264 7.09 -10.39 -11.72
C GLY A 264 7.13 -9.04 -10.99
N LEU A 265 5.98 -8.49 -10.60
CA LEU A 265 5.92 -7.24 -9.84
C LEU A 265 6.46 -7.41 -8.41
N LEU A 266 6.23 -8.56 -7.77
CA LEU A 266 6.79 -8.86 -6.45
C LEU A 266 8.32 -9.02 -6.48
N ASP A 267 8.86 -9.61 -7.55
CA ASP A 267 10.29 -9.64 -7.82
C ASP A 267 10.87 -8.23 -7.97
N ALA A 268 10.23 -7.37 -8.77
CA ALA A 268 10.64 -5.98 -8.94
C ALA A 268 10.57 -5.19 -7.60
N CYS A 269 9.51 -5.36 -6.82
CA CYS A 269 9.39 -4.75 -5.48
C CYS A 269 10.49 -5.25 -4.52
N THR A 270 10.85 -6.53 -4.59
CA THR A 270 11.96 -7.09 -3.80
C THR A 270 13.29 -6.48 -4.23
N ALA A 271 13.53 -6.30 -5.53
CA ALA A 271 14.72 -5.62 -6.03
C ALA A 271 14.77 -4.15 -5.56
N VAL A 272 13.64 -3.41 -5.57
CA VAL A 272 13.56 -2.04 -5.04
C VAL A 272 13.94 -1.99 -3.56
N LEU A 273 13.44 -2.94 -2.75
CA LEU A 273 13.84 -3.03 -1.34
C LEU A 273 15.36 -3.20 -1.22
N LEU A 274 15.92 -4.19 -1.89
CA LEU A 274 17.35 -4.53 -1.78
C LEU A 274 18.28 -3.47 -2.37
N GLY A 275 17.81 -2.68 -3.34
CA GLY A 275 18.56 -1.56 -3.92
C GLY A 275 18.78 -0.38 -2.96
N VAL A 276 18.01 -0.30 -1.86
CA VAL A 276 18.26 0.69 -0.81
C VAL A 276 19.28 0.14 0.17
N ALA A 277 20.54 0.56 0.00
CA ALA A 277 21.67 0.15 0.83
C ALA A 277 21.39 0.28 2.34
N PRO A 278 21.81 -0.70 3.17
CA PRO A 278 21.59 -0.68 4.61
C PRO A 278 22.08 0.61 5.30
N GLU A 279 23.16 1.19 4.81
CA GLU A 279 23.77 2.43 5.33
C GLU A 279 22.81 3.61 5.17
N ARG A 280 22.14 3.71 4.01
CA ARG A 280 21.13 4.74 3.76
C ARG A 280 19.93 4.58 4.69
N ARG A 281 19.53 3.35 4.99
CA ARG A 281 18.44 3.08 5.93
C ARG A 281 18.82 3.42 7.37
N ARG A 282 20.08 3.19 7.77
CA ARG A 282 20.57 3.59 9.10
C ARG A 282 20.67 5.11 9.24
N ALA A 283 20.98 5.82 8.15
CA ALA A 283 21.10 7.28 8.14
C ALA A 283 19.75 8.02 8.15
N ASP A 284 18.68 7.39 7.65
CA ASP A 284 17.34 7.99 7.59
C ASP A 284 16.28 7.07 8.24
N PRO A 285 15.73 7.44 9.41
CA PRO A 285 14.68 6.68 10.09
C PRO A 285 13.45 6.40 9.22
N ARG A 286 13.07 7.33 8.33
CA ARG A 286 11.93 7.14 7.42
C ARG A 286 12.24 6.06 6.38
N SER A 287 13.45 6.04 5.84
CA SER A 287 13.91 4.96 4.96
C SER A 287 13.91 3.59 5.66
N ALA A 288 14.32 3.52 6.93
CA ALA A 288 14.26 2.28 7.70
C ALA A 288 12.83 1.78 7.91
N GLU A 289 11.91 2.68 8.29
CA GLU A 289 10.50 2.34 8.52
C GLU A 289 9.82 1.88 7.23
N THR A 290 9.97 2.65 6.14
CA THR A 290 9.36 2.32 4.84
C THR A 290 9.90 1.02 4.27
N ALA A 291 11.20 0.74 4.41
CA ALA A 291 11.80 -0.54 4.04
C ALA A 291 11.23 -1.71 4.86
N ARG A 292 11.07 -1.53 6.18
CA ARG A 292 10.44 -2.54 7.05
C ARG A 292 9.00 -2.85 6.60
N VAL A 293 8.21 -1.82 6.28
CA VAL A 293 6.82 -1.97 5.87
C VAL A 293 6.70 -2.68 4.50
N LEU A 294 7.55 -2.34 3.53
CA LEU A 294 7.64 -3.06 2.26
C LEU A 294 8.04 -4.52 2.47
N ARG A 295 9.10 -4.77 3.25
CA ARG A 295 9.58 -6.11 3.58
C ARG A 295 8.47 -6.97 4.18
N GLN A 296 7.70 -6.45 5.14
CA GLN A 296 6.57 -7.16 5.75
C GLN A 296 5.49 -7.52 4.74
N THR A 297 5.16 -6.61 3.82
CA THR A 297 4.19 -6.87 2.74
C THR A 297 4.69 -8.00 1.84
N LEU A 298 5.97 -7.97 1.44
CA LEU A 298 6.60 -9.02 0.62
C LEU A 298 6.68 -10.37 1.34
N GLY A 299 6.80 -10.40 2.67
CA GLY A 299 6.78 -11.61 3.49
C GLY A 299 5.45 -12.39 3.48
N TYR A 300 4.42 -11.87 2.82
CA TYR A 300 3.15 -12.54 2.60
C TYR A 300 2.75 -12.62 1.12
N ALA A 301 3.08 -11.59 0.32
CA ALA A 301 2.51 -11.41 -1.01
C ALA A 301 2.81 -12.56 -1.98
N PHE A 302 4.03 -13.11 -2.00
CA PHE A 302 4.38 -14.24 -2.89
C PHE A 302 3.52 -15.47 -2.61
N SER A 303 3.12 -15.70 -1.36
CA SER A 303 2.26 -16.84 -1.04
C SER A 303 0.92 -16.76 -1.79
N VAL A 304 0.41 -15.56 -2.09
CA VAL A 304 -0.90 -15.35 -2.73
C VAL A 304 -0.91 -15.89 -4.17
N THR A 305 0.22 -15.80 -4.87
CA THR A 305 0.35 -16.28 -6.26
C THR A 305 0.56 -17.79 -6.36
N ALA A 306 0.96 -18.45 -5.26
CA ALA A 306 1.34 -19.86 -5.24
C ALA A 306 0.24 -20.83 -5.69
N ALA A 307 -1.03 -20.48 -5.48
CA ALA A 307 -2.15 -21.34 -5.86
C ALA A 307 -2.36 -21.41 -7.39
N SER A 308 -2.01 -20.34 -8.11
CA SER A 308 -2.29 -20.19 -9.54
C SER A 308 -1.02 -20.19 -10.41
N ALA A 309 0.15 -19.91 -9.82
CA ALA A 309 1.45 -19.95 -10.48
C ALA A 309 2.51 -20.56 -9.54
N PRO A 310 2.38 -21.84 -9.13
CA PRO A 310 3.30 -22.47 -8.18
C PRO A 310 4.74 -22.47 -8.70
N ASP A 311 4.96 -22.83 -9.97
CA ASP A 311 6.31 -22.97 -10.52
C ASP A 311 7.07 -21.65 -10.55
N GLU A 312 6.44 -20.58 -11.01
CA GLU A 312 7.01 -19.24 -11.08
C GLU A 312 7.21 -18.66 -9.67
N THR A 313 6.25 -18.88 -8.78
CA THR A 313 6.34 -18.43 -7.38
C THR A 313 7.53 -19.08 -6.68
N PHE A 314 7.68 -20.41 -6.77
CA PHE A 314 8.81 -21.10 -6.16
C PHE A 314 10.13 -20.75 -6.85
N ALA A 315 10.16 -20.61 -8.18
CA ALA A 315 11.36 -20.19 -8.89
C ALA A 315 11.85 -18.82 -8.42
N ALA A 316 10.94 -17.87 -8.18
CA ALA A 316 11.27 -16.56 -7.60
C ALA A 316 11.84 -16.69 -6.18
N LEU A 317 11.16 -17.41 -5.30
CA LEU A 317 11.61 -17.62 -3.92
C LEU A 317 12.95 -18.37 -3.84
N GLU A 318 13.19 -19.32 -4.74
CA GLU A 318 14.45 -20.04 -4.86
C GLU A 318 15.60 -19.11 -5.26
N ARG A 319 15.38 -18.20 -6.22
CA ARG A 319 16.36 -17.16 -6.58
C ARG A 319 16.67 -16.27 -5.39
N TRP A 320 15.66 -15.76 -4.70
CA TRP A 320 15.86 -14.84 -3.57
C TRP A 320 16.49 -15.49 -2.35
N SER A 321 16.24 -16.77 -2.12
CA SER A 321 16.89 -17.50 -1.02
C SER A 321 18.40 -17.68 -1.23
N SER A 322 18.88 -17.71 -2.48
CA SER A 322 20.31 -17.72 -2.79
C SER A 322 21.00 -16.36 -2.57
N SER A 323 20.24 -15.32 -2.21
CA SER A 323 20.81 -13.99 -1.94
C SER A 323 21.48 -13.93 -0.57
N SER A 324 22.63 -13.26 -0.51
CA SER A 324 23.32 -12.94 0.75
C SER A 324 22.59 -11.85 1.57
N ALA A 325 21.58 -11.17 1.00
CA ALA A 325 20.82 -10.16 1.71
C ALA A 325 19.86 -10.76 2.77
N ALA A 326 19.97 -10.29 4.00
CA ALA A 326 19.13 -10.76 5.12
C ALA A 326 17.63 -10.50 4.91
N ASP A 327 17.28 -9.43 4.19
CA ASP A 327 15.89 -9.12 3.88
C ASP A 327 15.28 -10.13 2.90
N ALA A 328 16.03 -10.53 1.86
CA ALA A 328 15.59 -11.51 0.88
C ALA A 328 15.33 -12.87 1.55
N ARG A 329 16.28 -13.38 2.34
CA ARG A 329 16.11 -14.63 3.08
C ARG A 329 14.94 -14.59 4.06
N TRP A 330 14.72 -13.44 4.71
CA TRP A 330 13.55 -13.27 5.58
C TRP A 330 12.23 -13.29 4.81
N ILE A 331 12.14 -12.61 3.66
CA ILE A 331 10.95 -12.63 2.81
C ILE A 331 10.60 -14.06 2.42
N VAL A 332 11.59 -14.86 2.00
CA VAL A 332 11.37 -16.26 1.64
C VAL A 332 10.88 -17.06 2.85
N ARG A 333 11.54 -16.92 4.01
CA ARG A 333 11.16 -17.62 5.24
C ARG A 333 9.74 -17.32 5.69
N GLU A 334 9.31 -16.06 5.65
CA GLU A 334 7.94 -15.70 6.05
C GLU A 334 6.89 -16.24 5.08
N ASN A 335 7.17 -16.27 3.78
CA ASN A 335 6.26 -16.86 2.80
C ASN A 335 6.13 -18.38 2.98
N LEU A 336 7.22 -19.08 3.32
CA LEU A 336 7.22 -20.51 3.62
C LEU A 336 6.38 -20.89 4.85
N ARG A 337 6.04 -19.94 5.73
CA ARG A 337 5.10 -20.19 6.84
C ARG A 337 3.65 -20.16 6.41
N LYS A 338 3.33 -19.72 5.19
CA LYS A 338 1.95 -19.57 4.73
C LYS A 338 1.44 -20.90 4.21
N VAL A 339 0.32 -21.35 4.79
CA VAL A 339 -0.34 -22.63 4.45
C VAL A 339 -0.58 -22.77 2.95
N ARG A 340 -0.95 -21.68 2.27
CA ARG A 340 -1.18 -21.66 0.81
C ARG A 340 0.07 -22.04 -0.01
N LEU A 341 1.25 -21.58 0.41
CA LEU A 341 2.52 -21.90 -0.27
C LEU A 341 2.95 -23.33 0.05
N LEU A 342 2.81 -23.76 1.32
CA LEU A 342 3.09 -25.14 1.74
C LEU A 342 2.25 -26.17 0.99
N ARG A 343 0.98 -25.85 0.71
CA ARG A 343 0.08 -26.73 -0.04
C ARG A 343 0.36 -26.75 -1.55
N ALA A 344 0.93 -25.68 -2.09
CA ALA A 344 1.19 -25.57 -3.52
C ALA A 344 2.28 -26.56 -3.98
N ASP A 345 3.37 -26.69 -3.23
CA ASP A 345 4.40 -27.71 -3.46
C ASP A 345 5.13 -28.05 -2.15
N PRO A 346 4.66 -29.06 -1.39
CA PRO A 346 5.27 -29.44 -0.12
C PRO A 346 6.75 -29.86 -0.24
N PRO A 347 7.17 -30.68 -1.24
CA PRO A 347 8.57 -31.02 -1.45
C PRO A 347 9.49 -29.80 -1.66
N ARG A 348 9.14 -28.86 -2.56
CA ARG A 348 9.94 -27.66 -2.81
C ARG A 348 9.98 -26.75 -1.59
N ALA A 349 8.85 -26.58 -0.88
CA ALA A 349 8.81 -25.81 0.34
C ALA A 349 9.71 -26.38 1.44
N SER A 350 9.73 -27.70 1.61
CA SER A 350 10.62 -28.37 2.56
C SER A 350 12.08 -28.21 2.18
N ALA A 351 12.43 -28.38 0.91
CA ALA A 351 13.80 -28.20 0.42
C ALA A 351 14.28 -26.76 0.63
N LEU A 352 13.43 -25.76 0.34
CA LEU A 352 13.75 -24.36 0.52
C LEU A 352 13.93 -23.98 2.00
N THR A 353 13.09 -24.55 2.87
CA THR A 353 13.21 -24.38 4.33
C THR A 353 14.53 -24.96 4.85
N ALA A 354 14.90 -26.17 4.40
CA ALA A 354 16.15 -26.82 4.79
C ALA A 354 17.38 -26.00 4.34
N ARG A 355 17.37 -25.48 3.11
CA ARG A 355 18.43 -24.60 2.60
C ARG A 355 18.62 -23.37 3.49
N LEU A 356 17.54 -22.67 3.84
CA LEU A 356 17.58 -21.47 4.68
C LEU A 356 17.98 -21.72 6.15
N ALA A 357 18.01 -22.98 6.59
CA ALA A 357 18.46 -23.38 7.92
C ALA A 357 19.94 -23.80 7.95
N ALA A 358 20.53 -24.10 6.79
CA ALA A 358 21.93 -24.52 6.66
C ALA A 358 22.92 -23.36 6.51
N GLU A 359 22.41 -22.12 6.37
CA GLU A 359 23.18 -20.86 6.19
C GLU A 359 23.16 -20.00 7.45
#